data_AF-A0A365TN12-F1
#
_entry.id   AF-A0A365TN12-F1
#
_cell.length_a   1.000
_cell.length_b   1.000
_cell.length_c   1.000
_cell.angle_alpha   90.00
_cell.angle_beta   90.00
_cell.angle_gamma   90.00
#
_symmetry.space_group_name_H-M   'P 1'
#
loop_
_entity.id
_entity.type
_entity.pdbx_description
1 polymer ?
#
loop_
_entity_poly.entity_id
_entity_poly.type
_entity_poly.pdbx_seq_one_letter_code
_entity_poly.pdbx_strand_id
1 'polypeptide(L)'
;MSDIVPHKDSILHKGRLRKFRSKAKEIVFVPEERATVFLSDGNSGRATCLGCHDAPCIELTEGELSLGGTLGAFPGDPSRDVCPTNAIDWNSAEAAPRIDPDACVGCGLCALRCPYGAINLNDDGMATVEATDPDGITVHAVDDSAPHEKLRRQGALGTPRTLFARSLPIVLEAMTDTEATRLARNLFAVTGVAASMRRKGDTNIRMDGLLRFSSGQIGIVELETGASVLESPRALLEDIAVLHGRFGVARSDIIPVSVIGSLPNVRVEYYQVIDDIENVLDIRCRTVTMGLLCMIAWNFGKIDEVNGNTFTTVSGETDLYRSIVALCLSFADEEPYPGAYRPPK
;
A
#
# COMPACT_ATOMS: atom_id res chain seq x y z
N MET A 1 15.36 19.44 18.37
CA MET A 1 15.06 18.35 19.32
C MET A 1 14.46 17.24 18.49
N SER A 2 15.17 16.12 18.36
CA SER A 2 14.67 14.95 17.64
C SER A 2 13.58 14.32 18.50
N ASP A 3 12.33 14.44 18.08
CA ASP A 3 11.24 13.65 18.65
C ASP A 3 11.53 12.20 18.30
N ILE A 4 12.17 11.49 19.23
CA ILE A 4 12.25 10.04 19.23
C ILE A 4 10.82 9.58 19.44
N VAL A 5 10.13 9.28 18.34
CA VAL A 5 8.81 8.63 18.38
C VAL A 5 9.04 7.32 19.14
N PRO A 6 8.43 7.12 20.32
CA PRO A 6 8.58 5.88 21.04
C PRO A 6 8.01 4.77 20.14
N HIS A 7 8.87 3.83 19.75
CA HIS A 7 8.44 2.60 19.10
C HIS A 7 7.48 1.93 20.08
N LYS A 8 6.23 1.70 19.68
CA LYS A 8 5.31 0.89 20.50
C LYS A 8 5.97 -0.49 20.59
N ASP A 9 6.34 -0.92 21.79
CA ASP A 9 6.82 -2.28 22.01
C ASP A 9 5.86 -3.26 21.30
N SER A 10 6.41 -4.18 20.51
CA SER A 10 5.65 -5.16 19.74
C SER A 10 4.57 -5.78 20.61
N ILE A 11 3.30 -5.51 20.29
CA ILE A 11 2.21 -5.92 21.17
C ILE A 11 1.79 -7.33 20.79
N LEU A 12 2.51 -8.33 21.30
CA LEU A 12 2.00 -9.70 21.33
C LEU A 12 0.82 -9.74 22.29
N HIS A 13 -0.40 -9.75 21.74
CA HIS A 13 -1.61 -9.87 22.53
C HIS A 13 -1.84 -11.33 22.95
N LYS A 14 -2.66 -11.58 23.96
CA LYS A 14 -3.01 -12.95 24.39
C LYS A 14 -3.89 -13.63 23.34
N GLY A 15 -3.27 -14.27 22.36
CA GLY A 15 -3.92 -15.26 21.50
C GLY A 15 -5.05 -14.78 20.61
N ARG A 16 -5.52 -15.66 19.71
CA ARG A 16 -6.80 -15.50 19.01
C ARG A 16 -7.92 -15.84 19.97
N LEU A 17 -8.92 -14.97 20.12
CA LEU A 17 -10.13 -15.29 20.88
C LEU A 17 -11.01 -16.31 20.15
N ARG A 18 -11.03 -16.24 18.81
CA ARG A 18 -11.93 -17.01 17.95
C ARG A 18 -11.21 -17.64 16.78
N LYS A 19 -11.83 -18.67 16.21
CA LYS A 19 -11.49 -19.24 14.90
C LYS A 19 -12.76 -19.55 14.13
N PHE A 20 -12.68 -19.68 12.82
CA PHE A 20 -13.80 -20.23 12.05
C PHE A 20 -14.04 -21.70 12.45
N ARG A 21 -15.30 -22.12 12.42
CA ARG A 21 -15.72 -23.49 12.78
C ARG A 21 -15.12 -24.57 11.88
N SER A 22 -14.71 -24.18 10.67
CA SER A 22 -14.05 -24.99 9.67
C SER A 22 -12.99 -24.15 8.94
N LYS A 23 -12.05 -24.79 8.26
CA LYS A 23 -10.97 -24.10 7.52
C LYS A 23 -11.56 -23.12 6.52
N ALA A 24 -11.12 -21.87 6.54
CA ALA A 24 -11.55 -20.88 5.56
C ALA A 24 -10.78 -21.12 4.25
N LYS A 25 -11.46 -20.93 3.12
CA LYS A 25 -10.87 -21.11 1.78
C LYS A 25 -10.77 -19.79 1.03
N GLU A 26 -11.77 -18.95 1.21
CA GLU A 26 -12.01 -17.79 0.38
C GLU A 26 -12.71 -16.68 1.15
N ILE A 27 -12.39 -15.44 0.77
CA ILE A 27 -13.07 -14.24 1.21
C ILE A 27 -13.47 -13.45 -0.04
N VAL A 28 -14.74 -13.06 -0.11
CA VAL A 28 -15.28 -12.17 -1.14
C VAL A 28 -15.54 -10.81 -0.52
N PHE A 29 -14.93 -9.77 -1.09
CA PHE A 29 -15.10 -8.38 -0.69
C PHE A 29 -16.06 -7.69 -1.63
N VAL A 30 -17.01 -6.96 -1.06
CA VAL A 30 -17.91 -6.07 -1.77
C VAL A 30 -17.70 -4.68 -1.15
N PRO A 31 -17.40 -3.64 -1.95
CA PRO A 31 -17.23 -2.28 -1.44
C PRO A 31 -18.41 -1.85 -0.57
N GLU A 32 -18.14 -1.15 0.52
CA GLU A 32 -19.15 -0.64 1.47
C GLU A 32 -19.95 -1.73 2.23
N GLU A 33 -19.66 -3.01 1.99
CA GLU A 33 -20.30 -4.13 2.66
C GLU A 33 -19.33 -4.94 3.54
N ARG A 34 -19.89 -5.85 4.35
CA ARG A 34 -19.09 -6.84 5.08
C ARG A 34 -18.62 -7.92 4.12
N ALA A 35 -17.33 -8.24 4.17
CA ALA A 35 -16.81 -9.35 3.40
C ALA A 35 -17.49 -10.67 3.81
N THR A 36 -17.62 -11.60 2.86
CA THR A 36 -18.18 -12.93 3.10
C THR A 36 -17.06 -13.97 3.07
N VAL A 37 -16.99 -14.83 4.08
CA VAL A 37 -16.03 -15.92 4.20
C VAL A 37 -16.68 -17.23 3.81
N PHE A 38 -16.00 -18.03 2.98
CA PHE A 38 -16.43 -19.35 2.55
C PHE A 38 -15.55 -20.43 3.19
N LEU A 39 -16.17 -21.38 3.87
CA LEU A 39 -15.52 -22.43 4.64
C LEU A 39 -15.46 -23.75 3.89
N SER A 40 -14.56 -24.62 4.33
CA SER A 40 -14.29 -25.90 3.68
C SER A 40 -15.41 -26.93 3.81
N ASP A 41 -16.30 -26.74 4.79
CA ASP A 41 -17.48 -27.57 5.07
C ASP A 41 -18.72 -27.15 4.26
N GLY A 42 -18.59 -26.17 3.36
CA GLY A 42 -19.66 -25.66 2.51
C GLY A 42 -20.47 -24.51 3.12
N ASN A 43 -20.21 -24.14 4.38
CA ASN A 43 -20.86 -23.00 5.00
C ASN A 43 -20.18 -21.67 4.60
N SER A 44 -20.93 -20.59 4.69
CA SER A 44 -20.43 -19.22 4.54
C SER A 44 -21.10 -18.29 5.55
N GLY A 45 -20.51 -17.12 5.75
CA GLY A 45 -21.05 -16.07 6.60
C GLY A 45 -20.17 -14.82 6.56
N ARG A 46 -20.59 -13.78 7.27
CA ARG A 46 -19.86 -12.52 7.33
C ARG A 46 -18.50 -12.70 7.99
N ALA A 47 -17.50 -12.02 7.46
CA ALA A 47 -16.19 -11.93 8.07
C ALA A 47 -16.29 -11.30 9.47
N THR A 48 -15.62 -11.90 10.43
CA THR A 48 -15.63 -11.48 11.83
C THR A 48 -14.22 -11.43 12.40
N CYS A 49 -13.96 -10.45 13.26
CA CYS A 49 -12.68 -10.25 13.91
C CYS A 49 -12.37 -11.45 14.80
N LEU A 50 -11.30 -12.16 14.48
CA LEU A 50 -10.88 -13.34 15.25
C LEU A 50 -10.00 -13.00 16.47
N GLY A 51 -9.68 -11.70 16.66
CA GLY A 51 -8.81 -11.21 17.72
C GLY A 51 -7.36 -11.68 17.55
N CYS A 52 -6.78 -11.50 16.36
CA CYS A 52 -5.43 -12.00 16.02
C CYS A 52 -4.35 -11.44 16.97
N HIS A 53 -3.58 -12.32 17.61
CA HIS A 53 -2.59 -11.95 18.62
C HIS A 53 -1.46 -11.06 18.09
N ASP A 54 -1.09 -11.27 16.84
CA ASP A 54 -0.06 -10.58 16.08
C ASP A 54 -0.61 -9.33 15.36
N ALA A 55 -1.93 -9.10 15.44
CA ALA A 55 -2.64 -7.93 14.94
C ALA A 55 -2.09 -7.35 13.62
N PRO A 56 -1.99 -8.14 12.53
CA PRO A 56 -1.35 -7.69 11.28
C PRO A 56 -2.08 -6.50 10.64
N CYS A 57 -3.33 -6.23 11.01
CA CYS A 57 -4.09 -5.05 10.61
C CYS A 57 -3.61 -3.73 11.25
N ILE A 58 -2.85 -3.81 12.35
CA ILE A 58 -2.28 -2.68 13.09
C ILE A 58 -0.79 -2.58 12.82
N GLU A 59 -0.07 -3.71 12.83
CA GLU A 59 1.39 -3.74 12.81
C GLU A 59 1.94 -4.62 11.66
N LEU A 60 2.99 -4.15 11.00
CA LEU A 60 3.84 -4.91 10.08
C LEU A 60 4.85 -5.73 10.89
N THR A 61 5.29 -6.87 10.37
CA THR A 61 6.43 -7.60 10.94
C THR A 61 7.75 -6.98 10.50
N GLU A 62 8.84 -7.20 11.25
CA GLU A 62 10.16 -6.72 10.85
C GLU A 62 10.60 -7.26 9.48
N GLY A 63 10.23 -8.52 9.18
CA GLY A 63 10.52 -9.14 7.89
C GLY A 63 9.84 -8.45 6.71
N GLU A 64 8.69 -7.80 6.92
CA GLU A 64 7.95 -7.08 5.88
C GLU A 64 8.56 -5.71 5.53
N LEU A 65 9.39 -5.15 6.43
CA LEU A 65 10.14 -3.92 6.19
C LEU A 65 11.53 -4.17 5.57
N SER A 66 11.98 -5.43 5.56
CA SER A 66 13.32 -5.78 5.10
C SER A 66 13.38 -5.90 3.58
N LEU A 67 14.30 -5.16 2.96
CA LEU A 67 14.63 -5.29 1.52
C LEU A 67 15.50 -6.52 1.20
N GLY A 68 16.07 -7.15 2.24
CA GLY A 68 17.00 -8.27 2.14
C GLY A 68 18.35 -7.93 1.47
N GLY A 69 19.29 -8.88 1.58
CA GLY A 69 20.59 -8.82 0.90
C GLY A 69 21.39 -7.54 1.17
N THR A 70 22.04 -7.01 0.13
CA THR A 70 22.86 -5.79 0.19
C THR A 70 22.06 -4.51 0.48
N LEU A 71 20.74 -4.53 0.30
CA LEU A 71 19.86 -3.39 0.59
C LEU A 71 19.32 -3.41 2.02
N GLY A 72 19.54 -4.48 2.80
CA GLY A 72 19.06 -4.57 4.18
C GLY A 72 19.67 -3.52 5.13
N ALA A 73 20.79 -2.90 4.74
CA ALA A 73 21.41 -1.80 5.49
C ALA A 73 20.86 -0.41 5.12
N PHE A 74 19.92 -0.33 4.17
CA PHE A 74 19.36 0.95 3.77
C PHE A 74 18.47 1.52 4.88
N PRO A 75 18.66 2.78 5.30
CA PRO A 75 17.88 3.36 6.37
C PRO A 75 16.46 3.69 5.90
N GLY A 76 15.45 3.16 6.59
CA GLY A 76 14.02 3.45 6.38
C GLY A 76 13.35 4.02 7.63
N ASP A 77 12.09 4.46 7.51
CA ASP A 77 11.21 4.65 8.67
C ASP A 77 11.03 3.30 9.40
N PRO A 78 11.50 3.17 10.66
CA PRO A 78 11.38 1.94 11.42
C PRO A 78 9.96 1.69 11.96
N SER A 79 9.03 2.64 11.79
CA SER A 79 7.63 2.47 12.22
C SER A 79 7.04 1.23 11.56
N ARG A 80 6.49 0.35 12.40
CA ARG A 80 5.77 -0.85 11.97
C ARG A 80 4.28 -0.58 11.80
N ASP A 81 3.82 0.67 11.97
CA ASP A 81 2.40 1.00 11.90
C ASP A 81 1.86 0.77 10.49
N VAL A 82 0.72 0.08 10.42
CA VAL A 82 -0.05 -0.09 9.18
C VAL A 82 -0.81 1.19 8.85
N CYS A 83 -1.36 1.86 9.86
CA CYS A 83 -2.14 3.08 9.67
C CYS A 83 -1.21 4.29 9.51
N PRO A 84 -1.34 5.09 8.42
CA PRO A 84 -0.53 6.28 8.24
C PRO A 84 -0.78 7.30 9.38
N THR A 85 -2.04 7.50 9.76
CA THR A 85 -2.49 8.51 10.72
C THR A 85 -2.67 7.98 12.15
N ASN A 86 -2.20 6.77 12.45
CA ASN A 86 -2.33 6.12 13.77
C ASN A 86 -3.77 5.98 14.30
N ALA A 87 -4.76 5.97 13.41
CA ALA A 87 -6.18 5.89 13.74
C ALA A 87 -6.69 4.50 14.17
N ILE A 88 -5.79 3.53 14.37
CA ILE A 88 -6.13 2.19 14.81
C ILE A 88 -5.23 1.79 15.98
N ASP A 89 -5.84 1.25 17.03
CA ASP A 89 -5.13 0.68 18.16
C ASP A 89 -5.79 -0.63 18.62
N TRP A 90 -5.17 -1.30 19.59
CA TRP A 90 -5.73 -2.51 20.16
C TRP A 90 -6.54 -2.22 21.41
N ASN A 91 -7.80 -2.64 21.42
CA ASN A 91 -8.63 -2.65 22.62
C ASN A 91 -8.45 -3.96 23.38
N SER A 92 -7.74 -3.92 24.51
CA SER A 92 -7.49 -5.11 25.33
C SER A 92 -8.75 -5.68 26.01
N ALA A 93 -9.78 -4.87 26.26
CA ALA A 93 -11.02 -5.34 26.89
C ALA A 93 -11.86 -6.18 25.92
N GLU A 94 -11.85 -5.83 24.64
CA GLU A 94 -12.58 -6.54 23.58
C GLU A 94 -11.70 -7.54 22.82
N ALA A 95 -10.39 -7.50 23.06
CA ALA A 95 -9.34 -8.18 22.30
C ALA A 95 -9.56 -8.06 20.78
N ALA A 96 -9.77 -6.82 20.34
CA ALA A 96 -10.04 -6.45 18.97
C ALA A 96 -9.41 -5.09 18.65
N PRO A 97 -9.09 -4.79 17.38
CA PRO A 97 -8.73 -3.46 16.96
C PRO A 97 -9.89 -2.48 17.19
N ARG A 98 -9.57 -1.24 17.56
CA ARG A 98 -10.51 -0.12 17.66
C ARG A 98 -10.05 0.98 16.71
N ILE A 99 -11.00 1.59 16.00
CA ILE A 99 -10.75 2.70 15.07
C ILE A 99 -11.11 4.00 15.77
N ASP A 100 -10.22 4.98 15.69
CA ASP A 100 -10.51 6.37 16.02
C ASP A 100 -11.12 7.06 14.78
N PRO A 101 -12.42 7.40 14.80
CA PRO A 101 -13.07 8.04 13.67
C PRO A 101 -12.59 9.47 13.42
N ASP A 102 -11.98 10.16 14.39
CA ASP A 102 -11.51 11.53 14.17
C ASP A 102 -10.16 11.57 13.44
N ALA A 103 -9.37 10.50 13.54
CA ALA A 103 -8.07 10.36 12.90
C ALA A 103 -8.08 9.51 11.62
N CYS A 104 -9.11 8.69 11.41
CA CYS A 104 -9.15 7.77 10.28
C CYS A 104 -9.44 8.52 8.98
N VAL A 105 -8.62 8.28 7.95
CA VAL A 105 -8.79 8.90 6.63
C VAL A 105 -9.42 7.97 5.61
N GLY A 106 -9.69 6.71 5.96
CA GLY A 106 -10.35 5.78 5.04
C GLY A 106 -9.47 5.07 4.01
N CYS A 107 -8.14 5.05 4.20
CA CYS A 107 -7.21 4.45 3.22
C CYS A 107 -7.34 2.93 3.04
N GLY A 108 -7.97 2.23 3.99
CA GLY A 108 -8.23 0.80 3.90
C GLY A 108 -7.02 -0.12 4.11
N LEU A 109 -5.83 0.39 4.45
CA LEU A 109 -4.64 -0.45 4.69
C LEU A 109 -4.87 -1.51 5.79
N CYS A 110 -5.54 -1.15 6.88
CA CYS A 110 -5.89 -2.10 7.94
C CYS A 110 -6.83 -3.22 7.45
N ALA A 111 -7.77 -2.89 6.55
CA ALA A 111 -8.68 -3.85 5.94
C ALA A 111 -7.96 -4.77 4.96
N LEU A 112 -7.08 -4.24 4.11
CA LEU A 112 -6.21 -5.03 3.24
C LEU A 112 -5.32 -5.99 4.02
N ARG A 113 -4.87 -5.57 5.21
CA ARG A 113 -4.02 -6.38 6.08
C ARG A 113 -4.78 -7.40 6.92
N CYS A 114 -6.07 -7.20 7.16
CA CYS A 114 -6.87 -8.13 7.96
C CYS A 114 -6.91 -9.50 7.28
N PRO A 115 -6.33 -10.57 7.88
CA PRO A 115 -6.22 -11.87 7.23
C PRO A 115 -7.59 -12.49 6.95
N TYR A 116 -8.59 -12.13 7.76
CA TYR A 116 -9.93 -12.72 7.75
C TYR A 116 -11.03 -11.77 7.27
N GLY A 117 -10.67 -10.61 6.70
CA GLY A 117 -11.64 -9.68 6.09
C GLY A 117 -12.59 -8.98 7.06
N ALA A 118 -12.24 -8.94 8.35
CA ALA A 118 -13.10 -8.41 9.42
C ALA A 118 -13.13 -6.88 9.52
N ILE A 119 -12.45 -6.18 8.62
CA ILE A 119 -12.44 -4.72 8.58
C ILE A 119 -12.89 -4.32 7.16
N ASN A 120 -13.84 -3.41 7.07
CA ASN A 120 -14.33 -2.84 5.82
C ASN A 120 -14.26 -1.30 5.86
N LEU A 121 -14.59 -0.66 4.74
CA LEU A 121 -14.83 0.78 4.66
C LEU A 121 -16.34 0.99 4.61
N ASN A 122 -16.91 1.83 5.47
CA ASN A 122 -18.34 2.15 5.48
C ASN A 122 -18.69 3.26 4.47
N ASP A 123 -19.97 3.64 4.39
CA ASP A 123 -20.48 4.69 3.51
C ASP A 123 -19.83 6.07 3.74
N ASP A 124 -19.39 6.34 4.97
CA ASP A 124 -18.64 7.56 5.33
C ASP A 124 -17.16 7.48 4.93
N GLY A 125 -16.75 6.40 4.27
CA GLY A 125 -15.36 6.14 3.87
C GLY A 125 -14.45 5.70 5.01
N MET A 126 -14.99 5.38 6.19
CA MET A 126 -14.24 5.11 7.41
C MET A 126 -14.06 3.61 7.64
N ALA A 127 -12.92 3.22 8.23
CA ALA A 127 -12.70 1.82 8.57
C ALA A 127 -13.60 1.41 9.74
N THR A 128 -14.23 0.23 9.66
CA THR A 128 -15.00 -0.33 10.78
C THR A 128 -14.61 -1.79 11.03
N VAL A 129 -14.68 -2.22 12.30
CA VAL A 129 -14.26 -3.56 12.74
C VAL A 129 -15.48 -4.41 13.04
N GLU A 130 -15.60 -5.54 12.35
CA GLU A 130 -16.72 -6.45 12.49
C GLU A 130 -16.47 -7.48 13.59
N ALA A 131 -16.82 -7.12 14.83
CA ALA A 131 -16.61 -7.99 15.99
C ALA A 131 -17.75 -8.99 16.24
N THR A 132 -18.91 -8.82 15.60
CA THR A 132 -20.07 -9.72 15.79
C THR A 132 -20.05 -10.90 14.83
N ASP A 133 -20.53 -12.06 15.27
CA ASP A 133 -20.71 -13.27 14.46
C ASP A 133 -22.21 -13.60 14.33
N PRO A 134 -22.96 -12.83 13.50
CA PRO A 134 -24.39 -13.03 13.35
C PRO A 134 -24.73 -14.36 12.66
N ASP A 135 -23.81 -14.93 11.89
CA ASP A 135 -24.02 -16.15 11.11
C ASP A 135 -23.56 -17.42 11.84
N GLY A 136 -23.01 -17.29 13.06
CA GLY A 136 -22.56 -18.41 13.90
C GLY A 136 -21.46 -19.25 13.26
N ILE A 137 -20.57 -18.63 12.47
CA ILE A 137 -19.51 -19.32 11.73
C ILE A 137 -18.19 -19.41 12.49
N THR A 138 -18.11 -18.82 13.69
CA THR A 138 -16.94 -18.83 14.57
C THR A 138 -17.15 -19.66 15.83
N VAL A 139 -16.05 -20.12 16.41
CA VAL A 139 -15.99 -20.82 17.70
C VAL A 139 -14.81 -20.27 18.51
N HIS A 140 -14.80 -20.50 19.82
CA HIS A 140 -13.65 -20.16 20.66
C HIS A 140 -12.40 -20.91 20.20
N ALA A 141 -11.27 -20.20 20.13
CA ALA A 141 -9.98 -20.82 19.87
C ALA A 141 -9.41 -21.42 21.17
N VAL A 142 -8.88 -22.63 21.07
CA VAL A 142 -8.25 -23.37 22.19
C VAL A 142 -6.71 -23.31 22.09
N ASP A 143 -6.20 -23.13 20.87
CA ASP A 143 -4.79 -22.93 20.52
C ASP A 143 -4.73 -21.84 19.43
N ASP A 144 -3.86 -20.86 19.61
CA ASP A 144 -3.75 -19.67 18.77
C ASP A 144 -2.40 -19.52 18.05
N SER A 145 -1.50 -20.48 18.25
CA SER A 145 -0.14 -20.44 17.67
C SER A 145 -0.13 -20.69 16.16
N ALA A 146 -1.27 -21.10 15.59
CA ALA A 146 -1.38 -21.42 14.18
C ALA A 146 -1.20 -20.16 13.30
N PRO A 147 -0.34 -20.22 12.28
CA PRO A 147 -0.15 -19.12 11.35
C PRO A 147 -1.47 -18.78 10.64
N HIS A 148 -1.57 -17.54 10.15
CA HIS A 148 -2.72 -17.13 9.35
C HIS A 148 -2.90 -18.00 8.11
N GLU A 149 -4.14 -18.42 7.86
CA GLU A 149 -4.48 -19.16 6.65
C GLU A 149 -4.32 -18.25 5.43
N LYS A 150 -3.68 -18.76 4.36
CA LYS A 150 -3.65 -18.07 3.07
C LYS A 150 -4.98 -18.28 2.36
N LEU A 151 -5.81 -17.25 2.38
CA LEU A 151 -7.16 -17.27 1.80
C LEU A 151 -7.16 -16.66 0.40
N ARG A 152 -7.92 -17.24 -0.52
CA ARG A 152 -8.19 -16.61 -1.81
C ARG A 152 -9.06 -15.38 -1.57
N ARG A 153 -8.63 -14.22 -2.07
CA ARG A 153 -9.37 -12.96 -1.98
C ARG A 153 -9.96 -12.61 -3.31
N GLN A 154 -11.23 -12.26 -3.33
CA GLN A 154 -11.97 -11.86 -4.52
C GLN A 154 -12.75 -10.57 -4.29
N GLY A 155 -13.17 -9.94 -5.39
CA GLY A 155 -13.87 -8.67 -5.37
C GLY A 155 -12.91 -7.52 -5.06
N ALA A 156 -13.44 -6.47 -4.42
CA ALA A 156 -12.69 -5.26 -4.13
C ALA A 156 -13.05 -4.69 -2.76
N LEU A 157 -12.07 -4.10 -2.08
CA LEU A 157 -12.28 -3.39 -0.83
C LEU A 157 -13.00 -2.05 -1.04
N GLY A 158 -12.72 -1.38 -2.16
CA GLY A 158 -13.25 -0.07 -2.50
C GLY A 158 -13.22 0.16 -4.00
N THR A 159 -13.80 1.29 -4.43
CA THR A 159 -13.92 1.67 -5.84
C THR A 159 -13.36 3.09 -6.06
N PRO A 160 -13.22 3.55 -7.31
CA PRO A 160 -12.95 4.95 -7.60
C PRO A 160 -13.93 5.94 -6.95
N ARG A 161 -15.14 5.48 -6.59
CA ARG A 161 -16.18 6.32 -5.98
C ARG A 161 -16.11 6.40 -4.46
N THR A 162 -15.36 5.51 -3.82
CA THR A 162 -15.16 5.50 -2.36
C THR A 162 -14.58 6.84 -1.92
N LEU A 163 -15.07 7.38 -0.80
CA LEU A 163 -14.79 8.76 -0.39
C LEU A 163 -13.30 9.08 -0.30
N PHE A 164 -12.50 8.21 0.33
CA PHE A 164 -11.05 8.39 0.41
C PHE A 164 -10.40 8.53 -0.97
N ALA A 165 -10.79 7.69 -1.94
CA ALA A 165 -10.20 7.75 -3.28
C ALA A 165 -10.49 9.09 -3.95
N ARG A 166 -11.74 9.57 -3.87
CA ARG A 166 -12.15 10.85 -4.48
C ARG A 166 -11.51 12.07 -3.81
N SER A 167 -11.30 11.99 -2.50
CA SER A 167 -10.70 13.06 -1.70
C SER A 167 -9.19 12.92 -1.55
N LEU A 168 -8.56 11.94 -2.18
CA LEU A 168 -7.15 11.62 -1.96
C LEU A 168 -6.21 12.82 -2.14
N PRO A 169 -6.36 13.69 -3.17
CA PRO A 169 -5.51 14.88 -3.28
C PRO A 169 -5.59 15.79 -2.05
N ILE A 170 -6.80 16.04 -1.54
CA ILE A 170 -7.03 16.88 -0.35
C ILE A 170 -6.45 16.19 0.90
N VAL A 171 -6.61 14.88 1.01
CA VAL A 171 -6.05 14.10 2.11
C VAL A 171 -4.52 14.15 2.09
N LEU A 172 -3.88 14.02 0.93
CA LEU A 172 -2.42 14.11 0.80
C LEU A 172 -1.89 15.51 1.13
N GLU A 173 -2.62 16.57 0.79
CA GLU A 173 -2.28 17.96 1.17
C GLU A 173 -2.38 18.19 2.68
N ALA A 174 -3.31 17.51 3.35
CA ALA A 174 -3.48 17.60 4.81
C ALA A 174 -2.52 16.70 5.60
N MET A 175 -2.00 15.65 4.98
CA MET A 175 -1.04 14.73 5.59
C MET A 175 0.32 15.39 5.79
N THR A 176 0.99 15.02 6.88
CA THR A 176 2.42 15.25 7.03
C THR A 176 3.21 14.39 6.05
N ASP A 177 4.44 14.81 5.72
CA ASP A 177 5.35 14.02 4.87
C ASP A 177 5.54 12.58 5.38
N THR A 178 5.54 12.39 6.71
CA THR A 178 5.70 11.08 7.33
C THR A 178 4.47 10.20 7.10
N GLU A 179 3.27 10.75 7.21
CA GLU A 179 2.02 10.03 6.94
C GLU A 179 1.91 9.65 5.46
N ALA A 180 2.23 10.58 4.55
CA ALA A 180 2.24 10.34 3.11
C ALA A 180 3.28 9.27 2.72
N THR A 181 4.49 9.35 3.28
CA THR A 181 5.55 8.34 3.08
C THR A 181 5.11 6.97 3.59
N ARG A 182 4.50 6.91 4.79
CA ARG A 182 4.00 5.66 5.37
C ARG A 182 2.86 5.07 4.54
N LEU A 183 1.95 5.91 4.05
CA LEU A 183 0.87 5.49 3.15
C LEU A 183 1.45 4.85 1.88
N ALA A 184 2.40 5.52 1.21
CA ALA A 184 3.07 5.02 0.02
C ALA A 184 3.76 3.68 0.28
N ARG A 185 4.61 3.61 1.32
CA ARG A 185 5.34 2.41 1.73
C ARG A 185 4.39 1.24 1.97
N ASN A 186 3.34 1.46 2.75
CA ASN A 186 2.42 0.39 3.14
C ASN A 186 1.52 -0.06 1.98
N LEU A 187 1.21 0.84 1.02
CA LEU A 187 0.53 0.48 -0.22
C LEU A 187 1.39 -0.42 -1.13
N PHE A 188 2.70 -0.16 -1.23
CA PHE A 188 3.64 -1.09 -1.88
C PHE A 188 3.68 -2.44 -1.15
N ALA A 189 3.76 -2.42 0.19
CA ALA A 189 3.82 -3.65 0.99
C ALA A 189 2.59 -4.56 0.75
N VAL A 190 1.37 -4.01 0.78
CA VAL A 190 0.14 -4.81 0.56
C VAL A 190 0.01 -5.31 -0.89
N THR A 191 0.65 -4.64 -1.86
CA THR A 191 0.74 -5.07 -3.26
C THR A 191 1.90 -6.05 -3.51
N GLY A 192 2.60 -6.50 -2.46
CA GLY A 192 3.63 -7.54 -2.53
C GLY A 192 5.05 -7.02 -2.79
N VAL A 193 5.26 -5.71 -2.73
CA VAL A 193 6.56 -5.07 -2.92
C VAL A 193 7.12 -4.69 -1.55
N ALA A 194 8.26 -5.25 -1.17
CA ALA A 194 8.93 -4.81 0.05
C ALA A 194 9.45 -3.38 -0.15
N ALA A 195 9.14 -2.49 0.80
CA ALA A 195 9.40 -1.06 0.66
C ALA A 195 10.07 -0.51 1.91
N SER A 196 11.17 0.21 1.73
CA SER A 196 11.83 0.99 2.77
C SER A 196 11.89 2.43 2.30
N MET A 197 11.09 3.29 2.92
CA MET A 197 11.00 4.71 2.58
C MET A 197 11.34 5.55 3.82
N ARG A 198 11.96 6.70 3.62
CA ARG A 198 12.41 7.55 4.72
C ARG A 198 12.14 9.02 4.41
N ARG A 199 11.93 9.80 5.48
CA ARG A 199 11.83 11.26 5.44
C ARG A 199 13.09 11.92 4.86
N LYS A 200 12.90 12.98 4.07
CA LYS A 200 13.89 14.04 3.78
C LYS A 200 14.62 14.52 5.05
N GLY A 201 15.95 14.41 5.08
CA GLY A 201 16.77 15.02 6.15
C GLY A 201 18.02 14.25 6.60
N ASP A 202 18.29 13.05 6.09
CA ASP A 202 19.60 12.41 6.27
C ASP A 202 20.54 12.79 5.12
N THR A 203 21.67 13.41 5.45
CA THR A 203 22.64 13.89 4.46
C THR A 203 23.44 12.77 3.78
N ASN A 204 23.34 11.52 4.25
CA ASN A 204 24.13 10.41 3.69
C ASN A 204 23.47 9.71 2.50
N ILE A 205 22.14 9.72 2.44
CA ILE A 205 21.31 9.03 1.43
C ILE A 205 20.11 9.92 1.14
N ARG A 206 20.01 10.38 -0.13
CA ARG A 206 19.06 11.42 -0.56
C ARG A 206 17.74 10.89 -1.12
N MET A 207 17.67 9.60 -1.45
CA MET A 207 16.50 8.90 -1.95
C MET A 207 15.35 8.92 -0.94
N ASP A 208 14.13 9.15 -1.42
CA ASP A 208 12.93 9.01 -0.59
C ASP A 208 12.61 7.53 -0.26
N GLY A 209 12.99 6.59 -1.12
CA GLY A 209 12.83 5.18 -0.80
C GLY A 209 13.41 4.16 -1.78
N LEU A 210 13.36 2.91 -1.35
CA LEU A 210 13.73 1.73 -2.11
C LEU A 210 12.64 0.68 -2.07
N LEU A 211 12.51 -0.05 -3.18
CA LEU A 211 11.60 -1.16 -3.36
C LEU A 211 12.36 -2.43 -3.71
N ARG A 212 11.85 -3.58 -3.26
CA ARG A 212 12.27 -4.90 -3.69
C ARG A 212 11.05 -5.65 -4.20
N PHE A 213 11.06 -5.92 -5.50
CA PHE A 213 10.05 -6.73 -6.17
C PHE A 213 10.33 -8.23 -5.96
N SER A 214 9.30 -9.07 -6.07
CA SER A 214 9.45 -10.52 -5.91
C SER A 214 10.29 -11.15 -7.02
N SER A 215 10.34 -10.52 -8.20
CA SER A 215 11.27 -10.85 -9.30
C SER A 215 12.74 -10.62 -8.98
N GLY A 216 13.05 -9.86 -7.92
CA GLY A 216 14.40 -9.45 -7.55
C GLY A 216 14.79 -8.05 -8.04
N GLN A 217 14.00 -7.44 -8.94
CA GLN A 217 14.19 -6.05 -9.37
C GLN A 217 14.23 -5.09 -8.16
N ILE A 218 14.95 -3.98 -8.31
CA ILE A 218 15.09 -2.95 -7.28
C ILE A 218 14.44 -1.68 -7.78
N GLY A 219 13.46 -1.15 -7.05
CA GLY A 219 12.94 0.18 -7.32
C GLY A 219 13.68 1.24 -6.51
N ILE A 220 13.95 2.39 -7.10
CA ILE A 220 14.26 3.63 -6.36
C ILE A 220 13.03 4.53 -6.45
N VAL A 221 12.72 5.25 -5.39
CA VAL A 221 11.49 6.02 -5.25
C VAL A 221 11.79 7.46 -4.91
N GLU A 222 11.16 8.36 -5.65
CA GLU A 222 11.03 9.78 -5.33
C GLU A 222 9.55 10.11 -5.15
N LEU A 223 9.17 10.61 -3.98
CA LEU A 223 7.79 10.84 -3.57
C LEU A 223 7.45 12.33 -3.62
N GLU A 224 6.60 12.72 -4.56
CA GLU A 224 6.14 14.11 -4.74
C GLU A 224 4.61 14.17 -4.68
N THR A 225 4.06 14.39 -3.48
CA THR A 225 2.60 14.54 -3.27
C THR A 225 2.07 15.94 -3.61
N GLY A 226 2.96 16.92 -3.74
CA GLY A 226 2.62 18.31 -4.08
C GLY A 226 2.46 18.57 -5.59
N ALA A 227 2.15 19.83 -5.92
CA ALA A 227 1.86 20.23 -7.30
C ALA A 227 3.09 20.25 -8.25
N SER A 228 4.31 20.23 -7.72
CA SER A 228 5.55 20.30 -8.50
C SER A 228 6.21 18.92 -8.60
N VAL A 229 5.95 18.21 -9.70
CA VAL A 229 6.49 16.85 -9.92
C VAL A 229 7.73 16.80 -10.81
N LEU A 230 8.17 17.94 -11.37
CA LEU A 230 9.25 18.02 -12.37
C LEU A 230 10.63 17.61 -11.83
N GLU A 231 10.85 17.74 -10.53
CA GLU A 231 12.14 17.41 -9.92
C GLU A 231 12.33 15.91 -9.74
N SER A 232 11.23 15.14 -9.64
CA SER A 232 11.29 13.71 -9.36
C SER A 232 12.09 12.92 -10.41
N PRO A 233 11.86 13.06 -11.74
CA PRO A 233 12.68 12.36 -12.74
C PRO A 233 14.17 12.70 -12.67
N ARG A 234 14.52 13.93 -12.29
CA ARG A 234 15.92 14.38 -12.18
C ARG A 234 16.58 13.78 -10.94
N ALA A 235 15.90 13.82 -9.80
CA ALA A 235 16.37 13.21 -8.56
C ALA A 235 16.61 11.70 -8.72
N LEU A 236 15.71 11.00 -9.43
CA LEU A 236 15.88 9.58 -9.74
C LEU A 236 17.20 9.28 -10.48
N LEU A 237 17.70 10.17 -11.34
CA LEU A 237 18.99 9.97 -12.01
C LEU A 237 20.17 10.03 -11.03
N GLU A 238 20.12 10.94 -10.05
CA GLU A 238 21.12 11.01 -8.97
C GLU A 238 21.11 9.71 -8.16
N ASP A 239 19.92 9.20 -7.86
CA ASP A 239 19.74 7.99 -7.06
C ASP A 239 20.22 6.72 -7.76
N ILE A 240 20.00 6.59 -9.07
CA ILE A 240 20.58 5.51 -9.89
C ILE A 240 22.10 5.53 -9.74
N ALA A 241 22.72 6.70 -9.87
CA ALA A 241 24.17 6.83 -9.76
C ALA A 241 24.66 6.44 -8.36
N VAL A 242 23.92 6.79 -7.31
CA VAL A 242 24.24 6.39 -5.93
C VAL A 242 24.13 4.87 -5.74
N LEU A 243 23.03 4.24 -6.18
CA LEU A 243 22.83 2.79 -6.04
C LEU A 243 23.89 2.00 -6.83
N HIS A 244 24.13 2.41 -8.07
CA HIS A 244 25.12 1.77 -8.91
C HIS A 244 26.54 1.93 -8.35
N GLY A 245 26.91 3.16 -7.99
CA GLY A 245 28.26 3.48 -7.54
C GLY A 245 28.61 3.00 -6.14
N ARG A 246 27.69 3.11 -5.17
CA ARG A 246 27.95 2.78 -3.76
C ARG A 246 27.56 1.36 -3.38
N PHE A 247 26.49 0.84 -3.97
CA PHE A 247 25.92 -0.46 -3.60
C PHE A 247 26.17 -1.55 -4.66
N GLY A 248 26.80 -1.20 -5.79
CA GLY A 248 27.19 -2.15 -6.84
C GLY A 248 26.00 -2.79 -7.56
N VAL A 249 24.81 -2.18 -7.47
CA VAL A 249 23.61 -2.67 -8.15
C VAL A 249 23.77 -2.45 -9.65
N ALA A 250 23.52 -3.48 -10.47
CA ALA A 250 23.56 -3.33 -11.91
C ALA A 250 22.46 -2.38 -12.37
N ARG A 251 22.79 -1.45 -13.27
CA ARG A 251 21.84 -0.46 -13.79
C ARG A 251 20.60 -1.10 -14.41
N SER A 252 20.75 -2.26 -15.05
CA SER A 252 19.66 -3.06 -15.62
C SER A 252 18.61 -3.51 -14.61
N ASP A 253 19.00 -3.57 -13.33
CA ASP A 253 18.16 -4.09 -12.25
C ASP A 253 17.48 -2.96 -11.45
N ILE A 254 17.82 -1.70 -11.76
CA ILE A 254 17.29 -0.51 -11.11
C ILE A 254 16.09 0.03 -11.90
N ILE A 255 14.95 0.13 -11.24
CA ILE A 255 13.71 0.67 -11.77
C ILE A 255 13.47 2.05 -11.11
N PRO A 256 13.68 3.16 -11.83
CA PRO A 256 13.34 4.48 -11.31
C PRO A 256 11.83 4.69 -11.26
N VAL A 257 11.28 5.03 -10.09
CA VAL A 257 9.84 5.21 -9.87
C VAL A 257 9.53 6.57 -9.23
N SER A 258 8.88 7.45 -9.99
CA SER A 258 8.24 8.65 -9.46
C SER A 258 6.89 8.26 -8.85
N VAL A 259 6.71 8.51 -7.55
CA VAL A 259 5.43 8.34 -6.86
C VAL A 259 4.82 9.72 -6.64
N ILE A 260 3.67 9.98 -7.26
CA ILE A 260 3.07 11.32 -7.28
C ILE A 260 1.63 11.34 -6.78
N GLY A 261 1.15 12.49 -6.30
CA GLY A 261 -0.26 12.64 -5.93
C GLY A 261 -1.20 12.53 -7.14
N SER A 262 -0.89 13.30 -8.18
CA SER A 262 -1.65 13.37 -9.43
C SER A 262 -0.70 13.60 -10.61
N LEU A 263 -1.04 13.02 -11.76
CA LEU A 263 -0.39 13.34 -13.03
C LEU A 263 -0.56 14.83 -13.34
N PRO A 264 0.52 15.53 -13.72
CA PRO A 264 0.43 16.93 -14.11
C PRO A 264 -0.31 17.07 -15.44
N ASN A 265 -0.82 18.26 -15.73
CA ASN A 265 -1.43 18.56 -17.03
C ASN A 265 -0.43 18.28 -18.18
N VAL A 266 -0.94 17.85 -19.34
CA VAL A 266 -0.16 17.54 -20.55
C VAL A 266 0.82 18.65 -20.98
N ARG A 267 0.56 19.91 -20.62
CA ARG A 267 1.42 21.07 -20.93
C ARG A 267 2.66 21.21 -20.06
N VAL A 268 2.79 20.38 -19.02
CA VAL A 268 3.96 20.38 -18.13
C VAL A 268 5.05 19.52 -18.74
N GLU A 269 6.30 19.97 -18.67
CA GLU A 269 7.47 19.30 -19.26
C GLU A 269 7.79 17.92 -18.65
N TYR A 270 7.06 17.48 -17.62
CA TYR A 270 7.28 16.24 -16.88
C TYR A 270 7.41 15.02 -17.81
N TYR A 271 6.49 14.90 -18.76
CA TYR A 271 6.48 13.79 -19.72
C TYR A 271 7.65 13.86 -20.70
N GLN A 272 7.97 15.07 -21.19
CA GLN A 272 9.08 15.29 -22.12
C GLN A 272 10.42 14.98 -21.45
N VAL A 273 10.60 15.36 -20.19
CA VAL A 273 11.80 15.03 -19.42
C VAL A 273 11.96 13.51 -19.29
N ILE A 274 10.88 12.78 -18.99
CA ILE A 274 10.92 11.30 -18.91
C ILE A 274 11.28 10.70 -20.27
N ASP A 275 10.63 11.17 -21.35
CA ASP A 275 10.90 10.68 -22.71
C ASP A 275 12.36 10.97 -23.13
N ASP A 276 12.89 12.15 -22.81
CA ASP A 276 14.27 12.54 -23.10
C ASP A 276 15.28 11.69 -22.32
N ILE A 277 15.00 11.40 -21.05
CA ILE A 277 15.82 10.50 -20.23
C ILE A 277 15.88 9.11 -20.87
N GLU A 278 14.75 8.58 -21.34
CA GLU A 278 14.71 7.29 -22.00
C GLU A 278 15.48 7.31 -23.33
N ASN A 279 15.23 8.31 -24.18
CA ASN A 279 15.84 8.40 -25.50
C ASN A 279 17.36 8.63 -25.46
N VAL A 280 17.86 9.39 -24.48
CA VAL A 280 19.28 9.75 -24.37
C VAL A 280 20.05 8.74 -23.54
N LEU A 281 19.48 8.26 -22.43
CA LEU A 281 20.18 7.43 -21.47
C LEU A 281 19.79 5.96 -21.53
N ASP A 282 18.71 5.58 -22.21
CA ASP A 282 18.12 4.23 -22.13
C ASP A 282 17.72 3.89 -20.68
N ILE A 283 17.12 4.87 -19.99
CA ILE A 283 16.53 4.71 -18.65
C ILE A 283 15.05 4.99 -18.75
N ARG A 284 14.23 3.99 -18.47
CA ARG A 284 12.78 4.16 -18.44
C ARG A 284 12.31 4.52 -17.02
N CYS A 285 12.08 5.81 -16.77
CA CYS A 285 11.43 6.29 -15.56
C CYS A 285 9.95 5.87 -15.55
N ARG A 286 9.52 5.30 -14.42
CA ARG A 286 8.15 4.86 -14.18
C ARG A 286 7.43 5.91 -13.36
N THR A 287 6.13 6.07 -13.56
CA THR A 287 5.29 6.94 -12.74
C THR A 287 4.13 6.15 -12.16
N VAL A 288 3.95 6.27 -10.85
CA VAL A 288 2.84 5.68 -10.10
C VAL A 288 2.15 6.81 -9.36
N THR A 289 0.84 6.98 -9.54
CA THR A 289 0.09 7.90 -8.67
C THR A 289 -0.36 7.20 -7.40
N MET A 290 -0.56 7.96 -6.31
CA MET A 290 -1.08 7.39 -5.07
C MET A 290 -2.47 6.77 -5.27
N GLY A 291 -3.31 7.39 -6.10
CA GLY A 291 -4.62 6.88 -6.48
C GLY A 291 -4.53 5.55 -7.24
N LEU A 292 -3.64 5.46 -8.24
CA LEU A 292 -3.37 4.22 -8.97
C LEU A 292 -2.98 3.08 -8.01
N LEU A 293 -2.06 3.37 -7.08
CA LEU A 293 -1.57 2.38 -6.14
C LEU A 293 -2.66 1.92 -5.15
N CYS A 294 -3.51 2.84 -4.68
CA CYS A 294 -4.69 2.51 -3.88
C CYS A 294 -5.62 1.54 -4.62
N MET A 295 -5.83 1.76 -5.92
CA MET A 295 -6.75 0.95 -6.72
C MET A 295 -6.21 -0.46 -6.97
N ILE A 296 -4.92 -0.59 -7.26
CA ILE A 296 -4.26 -1.90 -7.33
C ILE A 296 -4.39 -2.62 -5.99
N ALA A 297 -4.11 -1.93 -4.88
CA ALA A 297 -4.19 -2.50 -3.54
C ALA A 297 -5.61 -2.95 -3.18
N TRP A 298 -6.63 -2.11 -3.40
CA TRP A 298 -8.04 -2.40 -3.11
C TRP A 298 -8.62 -3.52 -3.97
N ASN A 299 -8.03 -3.82 -5.12
CA ASN A 299 -8.41 -4.95 -5.99
C ASN A 299 -7.49 -6.16 -5.81
N PHE A 300 -6.70 -6.18 -4.73
CA PHE A 300 -5.77 -7.26 -4.38
C PHE A 300 -4.74 -7.59 -5.48
N GLY A 301 -4.43 -6.62 -6.34
CA GLY A 301 -3.40 -6.72 -7.36
C GLY A 301 -2.01 -6.87 -6.75
N LYS A 302 -1.13 -7.56 -7.48
CA LYS A 302 0.27 -7.79 -7.08
C LYS A 302 1.21 -7.19 -8.11
N ILE A 303 2.24 -6.50 -7.62
CA ILE A 303 3.28 -5.88 -8.44
C ILE A 303 4.54 -6.73 -8.26
N ASP A 304 4.58 -7.88 -8.92
CA ASP A 304 5.71 -8.80 -8.80
C ASP A 304 6.97 -8.32 -9.54
N GLU A 305 6.78 -7.49 -10.56
CA GLU A 305 7.81 -6.88 -11.40
C GLU A 305 7.28 -5.66 -12.15
N VAL A 306 8.18 -4.86 -12.74
CA VAL A 306 7.83 -3.71 -13.58
C VAL A 306 8.45 -3.85 -14.96
N ASN A 307 7.70 -4.48 -15.86
CA ASN A 307 8.14 -4.78 -17.23
C ASN A 307 7.29 -4.08 -18.30
N GLY A 308 7.82 -4.01 -19.52
CA GLY A 308 7.11 -3.47 -20.68
C GLY A 308 6.61 -2.05 -20.43
N ASN A 309 5.29 -1.86 -20.55
CA ASN A 309 4.60 -0.58 -20.41
C ASN A 309 3.97 -0.34 -19.03
N THR A 310 4.26 -1.21 -18.05
CA THR A 310 3.77 -1.05 -16.68
C THR A 310 4.30 0.26 -16.11
N PHE A 311 3.39 1.14 -15.65
CA PHE A 311 3.70 2.46 -15.09
C PHE A 311 4.49 3.38 -16.03
N THR A 312 4.37 3.20 -17.35
CA THR A 312 5.00 4.10 -18.34
C THR A 312 4.16 5.34 -18.57
N THR A 313 4.83 6.48 -18.63
CA THR A 313 4.28 7.73 -19.14
C THR A 313 4.96 8.07 -20.46
N VAL A 314 4.21 8.63 -21.40
CA VAL A 314 4.69 9.09 -22.71
C VAL A 314 4.07 10.45 -22.99
N SER A 315 4.85 11.41 -23.49
CA SER A 315 4.34 12.72 -23.87
C SER A 315 3.20 12.58 -24.88
N GLY A 316 2.03 13.13 -24.53
CA GLY A 316 0.83 13.11 -25.36
C GLY A 316 0.01 11.81 -25.33
N GLU A 317 0.56 10.69 -24.84
CA GLU A 317 -0.11 9.37 -24.86
C GLU A 317 -0.22 8.70 -23.48
N THR A 318 0.12 9.42 -22.41
CA THR A 318 0.12 8.86 -21.05
C THR A 318 -1.27 8.35 -20.64
N ASP A 319 -1.33 7.05 -20.31
CA ASP A 319 -2.50 6.39 -19.75
C ASP A 319 -2.08 5.24 -18.81
N LEU A 320 -2.04 5.52 -17.51
CA LEU A 320 -1.66 4.55 -16.49
C LEU A 320 -2.76 3.52 -16.19
N TYR A 321 -4.00 3.72 -16.67
CA TYR A 321 -5.11 2.78 -16.47
C TYR A 321 -4.76 1.39 -17.00
N ARG A 322 -3.98 1.33 -18.10
CA ARG A 322 -3.49 0.09 -18.70
C ARG A 322 -2.67 -0.76 -17.71
N SER A 323 -1.98 -0.12 -16.77
CA SER A 323 -1.25 -0.82 -15.71
C SER A 323 -2.19 -1.47 -14.71
N ILE A 324 -3.31 -0.83 -14.37
CA ILE A 324 -4.33 -1.41 -13.47
C ILE A 324 -4.92 -2.67 -14.10
N VAL A 325 -5.32 -2.59 -15.38
CA VAL A 325 -5.91 -3.73 -16.10
C VAL A 325 -4.94 -4.90 -16.23
N ALA A 326 -3.63 -4.63 -16.32
CA ALA A 326 -2.61 -5.69 -16.34
C ALA A 326 -2.42 -6.36 -14.98
N LEU A 327 -2.63 -5.62 -13.88
CA LEU A 327 -2.34 -6.07 -12.51
C LEU A 327 -3.58 -6.54 -11.73
N CYS A 328 -4.78 -6.25 -12.23
CA CYS A 328 -6.05 -6.55 -11.59
C CYS A 328 -6.98 -7.31 -12.55
N LEU A 329 -7.74 -8.29 -12.05
CA LEU A 329 -8.58 -9.17 -12.88
C LEU A 329 -9.80 -8.46 -13.51
N SER A 330 -10.34 -7.42 -12.86
CA SER A 330 -11.48 -6.64 -13.35
C SER A 330 -11.48 -5.27 -12.66
N PHE A 331 -11.53 -4.20 -13.45
CA PHE A 331 -11.53 -2.84 -12.93
C PHE A 331 -12.31 -1.91 -13.86
N ALA A 332 -13.05 -0.95 -13.29
CA ALA A 332 -13.83 0.01 -14.07
C ALA A 332 -12.94 1.14 -14.57
N ASP A 333 -13.12 1.55 -15.83
CA ASP A 333 -12.43 2.73 -16.39
C ASP A 333 -13.07 4.03 -15.88
N GLU A 334 -12.85 4.30 -14.60
CA GLU A 334 -13.29 5.48 -13.87
C GLU A 334 -12.15 5.98 -13.00
N GLU A 335 -11.80 7.26 -13.15
CA GLU A 335 -10.79 7.90 -12.31
C GLU A 335 -11.42 8.40 -11.00
N PRO A 336 -10.77 8.17 -9.83
CA PRO A 336 -11.27 8.70 -8.57
C PRO A 336 -11.17 10.23 -8.50
N TYR A 337 -10.19 10.81 -9.19
CA TYR A 337 -9.96 12.25 -9.31
C TYR A 337 -9.16 12.56 -10.58
N PRO A 338 -9.20 13.81 -11.09
CA PRO A 338 -8.43 14.20 -12.27
C PRO A 338 -6.92 13.99 -12.08
N GLY A 339 -6.26 13.31 -13.00
CA GLY A 339 -4.83 13.02 -12.90
C GLY A 339 -4.50 11.72 -12.17
N ALA A 340 -5.49 10.90 -11.79
CA ALA A 340 -5.21 9.63 -11.12
C ALA A 340 -4.50 8.63 -12.06
N TYR A 341 -4.97 8.49 -13.30
CA TYR A 341 -4.40 7.58 -14.30
C TYR A 341 -4.07 8.27 -15.62
N ARG A 342 -4.79 9.34 -15.96
CA ARG A 342 -4.60 10.11 -17.19
C ARG A 342 -4.33 11.57 -16.88
N PRO A 343 -3.43 12.23 -17.63
CA PRO A 343 -3.18 13.65 -17.42
C PRO A 343 -4.48 14.46 -17.58
N PRO A 344 -4.76 15.42 -16.69
CA PRO A 344 -5.86 16.34 -16.90
C PRO A 344 -5.59 17.18 -18.16
N LYS A 345 -6.67 17.50 -18.87
CA LYS A 345 -6.64 18.42 -20.03
C LYS A 345 -6.24 19.82 -19.61
#